data_AF-A0A1E7R1A4-F1
#
_entry.id   AF-A0A1E7R1A4-F1
#
_cell.length_a   1.000
_cell.length_b   1.000
_cell.length_c   1.000
_cell.angle_alpha   90.00
_cell.angle_beta   90.00
_cell.angle_gamma   90.00
#
_symmetry.space_group_name_H-M   'P 1'
#
loop_
_entity.id
_entity.type
_entity.pdbx_description
1 polymer ?
#
loop_
_entity_poly.entity_id
_entity_poly.type
_entity_poly.pdbx_seq_one_letter_code
_entity_poly.pdbx_strand_id
1 'polypeptide(L)'
;MGNDMRRNGFTLIELMIAIVIIAILAAIAVPSYNNYVKKAHIKAAQSDLVALSLVYENYYQRNLSYPTSAYTSTSALITAFNQWHPSENIFEFSSSNANATTYTLTATGSGNLSGCNLTLNQANSRTATTSCNIGTTW
;
A
#
# COMPACT_ATOMS: atom_id res chain seq x y z
N MET A 1 60.75 -15.42 25.20
CA MET A 1 59.60 -15.85 26.02
C MET A 1 58.34 -15.36 25.32
N GLY A 2 57.78 -16.18 24.42
CA GLY A 2 56.55 -15.86 23.69
C GLY A 2 55.36 -16.27 24.53
N ASN A 3 54.46 -15.34 24.82
CA ASN A 3 53.25 -15.58 25.60
C ASN A 3 52.18 -16.11 24.63
N ASP A 4 51.89 -17.42 24.67
CA ASP A 4 50.85 -18.02 23.83
C ASP A 4 49.47 -17.57 24.31
N MET A 5 48.93 -16.56 23.62
CA MET A 5 47.61 -16.02 23.86
C MET A 5 46.57 -17.06 23.39
N ARG A 6 46.02 -17.83 24.34
CA ARG A 6 44.94 -18.80 24.08
C ARG A 6 43.78 -18.10 23.35
N ARG A 7 43.51 -18.51 22.12
CA ARG A 7 42.32 -18.07 21.38
C ARG A 7 41.12 -18.83 21.94
N ASN A 8 40.27 -18.16 22.71
CA ASN A 8 38.99 -18.69 23.13
C ASN A 8 38.05 -18.73 21.91
N GLY A 9 37.71 -19.93 21.44
CA GLY A 9 36.70 -20.15 20.41
C GLY A 9 35.32 -20.43 21.02
N PHE A 10 34.26 -20.15 20.26
CA PHE A 10 32.91 -20.57 20.62
C PHE A 10 32.77 -22.09 20.58
N THR A 11 31.99 -22.65 21.49
CA THR A 11 31.63 -24.07 21.46
C THR A 11 30.53 -24.34 20.42
N LEU A 12 30.49 -25.57 19.89
CA LEU A 12 29.42 -25.99 18.98
C LEU A 12 28.03 -25.91 19.63
N ILE A 13 27.94 -26.11 20.95
CA ILE A 13 26.67 -26.05 21.67
C ILE A 13 26.18 -24.61 21.85
N GLU A 14 27.08 -23.64 22.06
CA GLU A 14 26.71 -22.21 22.08
C GLU A 14 26.15 -21.77 20.73
N LEU A 15 26.77 -22.21 19.62
CA LEU A 15 26.27 -21.94 18.28
C LEU A 15 24.88 -22.57 18.06
N MET A 16 24.68 -23.81 18.50
CA MET A 16 23.40 -24.50 18.35
C MET A 16 22.27 -23.79 19.12
N ILE A 17 22.52 -23.37 20.36
CA ILE A 17 21.53 -22.63 21.16
C ILE A 17 21.23 -21.26 20.53
N ALA A 18 22.26 -20.55 20.05
CA ALA A 18 22.07 -19.26 19.39
C ALA A 18 21.18 -19.38 18.14
N ILE A 19 21.42 -20.39 17.31
CA ILE A 19 20.60 -20.64 16.10
C ILE A 19 19.15 -20.97 16.47
N VAL A 20 18.93 -21.77 17.51
CA VAL A 20 17.58 -22.10 17.98
C VAL A 20 16.81 -20.84 18.42
N ILE A 21 17.46 -19.95 19.17
CA ILE A 21 16.84 -18.69 19.60
C ILE A 21 16.50 -17.81 18.39
N ILE A 22 17.44 -17.65 17.44
CA ILE A 22 17.21 -16.87 16.22
C ILE A 22 16.05 -17.45 15.39
N ALA A 23 15.95 -18.78 15.28
CA ALA A 23 14.87 -19.44 14.54
C ALA A 23 13.49 -19.15 15.15
N ILE A 24 13.37 -19.19 16.48
CA ILE A 24 12.11 -18.88 17.19
C ILE A 24 11.72 -17.42 16.96
N LEU A 25 12.69 -16.49 17.10
CA LEU A 25 12.44 -15.07 16.89
C LEU A 25 12.03 -14.79 15.43
N ALA A 26 12.71 -15.39 14.46
CA ALA A 26 12.42 -15.22 13.04
C ALA A 26 11.00 -15.70 12.69
N ALA A 27 10.55 -16.82 13.28
CA ALA A 27 9.21 -17.36 13.03
C ALA A 27 8.08 -16.38 13.39
N ILE A 28 8.27 -15.53 14.40
CA ILE A 28 7.29 -14.52 14.83
C ILE A 28 7.54 -13.19 14.11
N ALA A 29 8.80 -12.79 13.96
CA ALA A 29 9.17 -11.49 13.43
C ALA A 29 8.82 -11.33 11.94
N VAL A 30 9.07 -12.35 11.12
CA VAL A 30 8.84 -12.29 9.66
C VAL A 30 7.37 -12.02 9.30
N PRO A 31 6.36 -12.78 9.78
CA PRO A 31 4.97 -12.49 9.45
C PRO A 31 4.51 -11.14 10.01
N SER A 32 4.99 -10.74 11.18
CA SER A 32 4.68 -9.43 11.77
C SER A 32 5.19 -8.27 10.91
N TYR A 33 6.45 -8.35 10.47
CA TYR A 33 7.06 -7.36 9.60
C TYR A 33 6.34 -7.27 8.24
N ASN A 34 6.02 -8.41 7.62
CA ASN A 34 5.27 -8.43 6.37
C ASN A 34 3.90 -7.75 6.52
N ASN A 35 3.20 -7.96 7.63
CA ASN A 35 1.93 -7.29 7.90
C ASN A 35 2.10 -5.78 8.12
N TYR A 36 3.18 -5.35 8.77
CA TYR A 36 3.50 -3.93 8.93
C TYR A 36 3.73 -3.25 7.58
N VAL A 37 4.54 -3.86 6.71
CA VAL A 37 4.82 -3.36 5.36
C VAL A 37 3.55 -3.29 4.51
N LYS A 38 2.69 -4.32 4.54
CA LYS A 38 1.38 -4.30 3.87
C LYS A 38 0.52 -3.11 4.31
N LYS A 39 0.43 -2.85 5.62
CA LYS A 39 -0.33 -1.70 6.15
C LYS A 39 0.26 -0.36 5.72
N ALA A 40 1.59 -0.27 5.59
CA ALA A 40 2.26 0.92 5.08
C ALA A 40 1.87 1.19 3.61
N HIS A 41 1.92 0.17 2.74
CA HIS A 41 1.49 0.29 1.34
C HIS A 41 0.01 0.67 1.21
N ILE A 42 -0.87 0.07 2.01
CA ILE A 42 -2.29 0.44 2.05
C ILE A 42 -2.45 1.91 2.42
N LYS A 43 -1.74 2.39 3.45
CA LYS A 43 -1.79 3.79 3.88
C LYS A 43 -1.27 4.77 2.82
N ALA A 44 -0.24 4.38 2.07
CA ALA A 44 0.24 5.13 0.92
C ALA A 44 -0.86 5.26 -0.15
N ALA A 45 -1.47 4.13 -0.54
CA ALA A 45 -2.57 4.12 -1.51
C ALA A 45 -3.81 4.92 -1.06
N GLN A 46 -4.13 4.91 0.24
CA GLN A 46 -5.19 5.76 0.80
C GLN A 46 -4.87 7.25 0.61
N SER A 47 -3.63 7.64 0.85
CA SER A 47 -3.18 9.03 0.67
C SER A 47 -3.20 9.43 -0.81
N ASP A 48 -2.78 8.52 -1.69
CA ASP A 48 -2.81 8.73 -3.14
C ASP A 48 -4.24 8.86 -3.69
N LEU A 49 -5.20 8.10 -3.15
CA LEU A 49 -6.62 8.24 -3.47
C LEU A 49 -7.17 9.61 -3.05
N VAL A 50 -6.79 10.10 -1.86
CA VAL A 50 -7.19 11.44 -1.39
C VAL A 50 -6.56 12.54 -2.26
N ALA A 51 -5.31 12.37 -2.68
CA ALA A 51 -4.69 13.29 -3.63
C ALA A 51 -5.41 13.29 -4.98
N LEU A 52 -5.82 12.10 -5.47
CA LEU A 52 -6.56 11.99 -6.73
C LEU A 52 -7.98 12.59 -6.61
N SER A 53 -8.66 12.42 -5.48
CA SER A 53 -9.97 13.05 -5.27
C SER A 53 -9.84 14.56 -5.32
N LEU A 54 -8.79 15.14 -4.73
CA LEU A 54 -8.52 16.57 -4.82
C LEU A 54 -8.33 17.03 -6.28
N VAL A 55 -7.73 16.22 -7.14
CA VAL A 55 -7.65 16.52 -8.58
C VAL A 55 -9.04 16.57 -9.22
N TYR A 56 -9.91 15.61 -8.89
CA TYR A 56 -11.30 15.60 -9.37
C TYR A 56 -12.10 16.81 -8.87
N GLU A 57 -11.94 17.19 -7.59
CA GLU A 57 -12.57 18.39 -7.03
C GLU A 57 -12.09 19.66 -7.75
N ASN A 58 -10.78 19.80 -7.98
CA ASN A 58 -10.24 20.93 -8.74
C ASN A 58 -10.76 20.97 -10.18
N TYR A 59 -10.93 19.80 -10.81
CA TYR A 59 -11.52 19.71 -12.14
C TYR A 59 -12.99 20.20 -12.10
N TYR A 60 -13.77 19.80 -11.10
CA TYR A 60 -15.14 20.27 -10.92
C TYR A 60 -15.20 21.80 -10.73
N GLN A 61 -14.32 22.37 -9.90
CA GLN A 61 -14.28 23.83 -9.69
C GLN A 61 -14.05 24.62 -10.99
N ARG A 62 -13.34 24.04 -11.96
CA ARG A 62 -13.03 24.69 -13.25
C ARG A 62 -14.09 24.44 -14.32
N ASN A 63 -14.69 23.26 -14.32
CA ASN A 63 -15.56 22.80 -15.42
C ASN A 63 -17.03 22.68 -15.03
N LEU A 64 -17.37 22.90 -13.74
CA LEU A 64 -18.70 22.69 -13.15
C LEU A 64 -19.25 21.26 -13.36
N SER A 65 -18.35 20.31 -13.60
CA SER A 65 -18.63 18.91 -13.88
C SER A 65 -17.40 18.10 -13.54
N TYR A 66 -17.57 16.90 -12.99
CA TYR A 66 -16.48 15.92 -12.92
C TYR A 66 -16.16 15.36 -14.32
N PRO A 67 -14.99 14.69 -14.48
CA PRO A 67 -14.70 13.93 -15.68
C PRO A 67 -15.79 12.89 -15.93
N THR A 68 -16.37 12.89 -17.12
CA THR A 68 -17.43 11.94 -17.52
C THR A 68 -16.87 10.64 -18.10
N SER A 69 -15.58 10.61 -18.40
CA SER A 69 -14.87 9.39 -18.81
C SER A 69 -14.38 8.62 -17.59
N ALA A 70 -14.59 7.31 -17.62
CA ALA A 70 -13.93 6.39 -16.70
C ALA A 70 -12.49 6.14 -17.17
N TYR A 71 -11.57 6.03 -16.22
CA TYR A 71 -10.16 5.69 -16.48
C TYR A 71 -9.87 4.34 -15.84
N THR A 72 -9.54 3.33 -16.65
CA THR A 72 -9.43 1.94 -16.20
C THR A 72 -8.04 1.54 -15.71
N SER A 73 -7.06 2.43 -15.79
CA SER A 73 -5.67 2.17 -15.38
C SER A 73 -4.99 3.43 -14.83
N THR A 74 -3.92 3.21 -14.07
CA THR A 74 -3.07 4.26 -13.52
C THR A 74 -2.48 5.10 -14.65
N SER A 75 -2.04 4.45 -15.73
CA SER A 75 -1.48 5.12 -16.91
C SER A 75 -2.50 6.03 -17.60
N ALA A 76 -3.77 5.60 -17.68
CA ALA A 76 -4.84 6.43 -18.23
C ALA A 76 -5.12 7.66 -17.35
N LEU A 77 -5.12 7.49 -16.02
CA LEU A 77 -5.25 8.59 -15.06
C LEU A 77 -4.10 9.58 -15.17
N ILE A 78 -2.85 9.12 -15.21
CA ILE A 78 -1.66 9.99 -15.37
C ILE A 78 -1.73 10.78 -16.69
N THR A 79 -2.19 10.15 -17.77
CA THR A 79 -2.33 10.82 -19.08
C THR A 79 -3.39 11.93 -19.02
N ALA A 80 -4.50 11.69 -18.33
CA ALA A 80 -5.57 12.68 -18.16
C ALA A 80 -5.22 13.78 -17.14
N PHE A 81 -4.47 13.41 -16.09
CA PHE A 81 -4.15 14.25 -14.94
C PHE A 81 -2.65 14.16 -14.61
N ASN A 82 -1.84 14.78 -15.46
CA ASN A 82 -0.36 14.75 -15.34
C ASN A 82 0.21 15.31 -14.03
N GLN A 83 -0.59 16.06 -13.26
CA GLN A 83 -0.20 16.60 -11.96
C GLN A 83 -0.29 15.57 -10.82
N TRP A 84 -0.87 14.41 -11.08
CA TRP A 84 -1.03 13.33 -10.10
C TRP A 84 -0.28 12.08 -10.53
N HIS A 85 0.43 11.49 -9.57
CA HIS A 85 1.13 10.22 -9.71
C HIS A 85 1.00 9.46 -8.39
N PRO A 86 0.85 8.12 -8.41
CA PRO A 86 0.90 7.33 -7.20
C PRO A 86 2.33 7.32 -6.63
N SER A 87 2.42 7.20 -5.31
CA SER A 87 3.68 7.14 -4.58
C SER A 87 4.40 5.79 -4.77
N GLU A 88 3.67 4.74 -5.12
CA GLU A 88 4.15 3.37 -5.29
C GLU A 88 3.46 2.68 -6.47
N ASN A 89 4.07 1.61 -6.99
CA ASN A 89 3.52 0.80 -8.11
C ASN A 89 2.89 -0.54 -7.66
N ILE A 90 2.45 -0.62 -6.40
CA ILE A 90 1.87 -1.84 -5.82
C ILE A 90 0.34 -1.86 -6.00
N PHE A 91 -0.27 -0.70 -6.18
CA PHE A 91 -1.69 -0.53 -6.45
C PHE A 91 -1.92 0.01 -7.85
N GLU A 92 -2.93 -0.53 -8.52
CA GLU A 92 -3.46 0.02 -9.77
C GLU A 92 -4.65 0.91 -9.48
N PHE A 93 -4.60 2.14 -9.96
CA PHE A 93 -5.63 3.15 -9.73
C PHE A 93 -6.55 3.27 -10.93
N SER A 94 -7.84 3.43 -10.67
CA SER A 94 -8.86 3.59 -11.70
C SER A 94 -9.98 4.49 -11.20
N SER A 95 -10.80 4.98 -12.12
CA SER A 95 -12.05 5.67 -11.84
C SER A 95 -13.20 5.00 -12.57
N SER A 96 -14.33 4.91 -11.89
CA SER A 96 -15.60 4.40 -12.41
C SER A 96 -16.75 5.30 -11.97
N ASN A 97 -17.97 4.99 -12.40
CA ASN A 97 -19.17 5.79 -12.10
C ASN A 97 -19.01 7.28 -12.46
N ALA A 98 -18.25 7.54 -13.52
CA ALA A 98 -17.87 8.88 -13.97
C ALA A 98 -19.05 9.54 -14.69
N ASN A 99 -19.63 10.57 -14.07
CA ASN A 99 -20.59 11.48 -14.70
C ASN A 99 -20.36 12.90 -14.17
N ALA A 100 -21.20 13.86 -14.56
CA ALA A 100 -20.99 15.26 -14.18
C ALA A 100 -21.00 15.53 -12.67
N THR A 101 -21.58 14.64 -11.87
CA THR A 101 -21.83 14.85 -10.43
C THR A 101 -21.27 13.76 -9.52
N THR A 102 -20.84 12.62 -10.06
CA THR A 102 -20.32 11.50 -9.28
C THR A 102 -19.06 10.90 -9.88
N TYR A 103 -18.27 10.29 -9.02
CA TYR A 103 -17.15 9.45 -9.40
C TYR A 103 -16.90 8.40 -8.32
N THR A 104 -16.18 7.34 -8.66
CA THR A 104 -15.63 6.40 -7.69
C THR A 104 -14.19 6.11 -8.08
N LEU A 105 -13.25 6.54 -7.26
CA LEU A 105 -11.84 6.23 -7.39
C LEU A 105 -11.58 4.89 -6.70
N THR A 106 -10.79 4.03 -7.33
CA THR A 106 -10.46 2.69 -6.83
C THR A 106 -8.96 2.47 -6.91
N ALA A 107 -8.37 1.97 -5.84
CA ALA A 107 -7.01 1.43 -5.81
C ALA A 107 -7.09 -0.08 -5.59
N THR A 108 -6.53 -0.86 -6.52
CA THR A 108 -6.53 -2.33 -6.50
C THR A 108 -5.13 -2.85 -6.24
N GLY A 109 -4.94 -3.51 -5.10
CA GLY A 109 -3.64 -4.06 -4.70
C GLY A 109 -3.21 -5.25 -5.54
N SER A 110 -1.91 -5.41 -5.72
CA SER A 110 -1.28 -6.53 -6.43
C SER A 110 -0.44 -7.40 -5.49
N GLY A 111 0.01 -8.56 -5.98
CA GLY A 111 0.90 -9.47 -5.24
C GLY A 111 0.33 -9.88 -3.88
N ASN A 112 1.07 -9.57 -2.80
CA ASN A 112 0.67 -9.90 -1.42
C ASN A 112 -0.51 -9.08 -0.87
N LEU A 113 -1.01 -8.12 -1.67
CA LEU A 113 -2.21 -7.32 -1.44
C LEU A 113 -3.29 -7.61 -2.49
N SER A 114 -3.16 -8.68 -3.28
CA SER A 114 -4.17 -9.08 -4.27
C SER A 114 -5.57 -9.19 -3.62
N GLY A 115 -6.56 -8.57 -4.26
CA GLY A 115 -7.94 -8.51 -3.77
C GLY A 115 -8.19 -7.46 -2.69
N CYS A 116 -7.17 -6.73 -2.23
CA CYS A 116 -7.36 -5.52 -1.43
C CYS A 116 -7.76 -4.36 -2.35
N ASN A 117 -9.02 -3.95 -2.28
CA ASN A 117 -9.54 -2.82 -3.05
C ASN A 117 -9.96 -1.73 -2.08
N LEU A 118 -9.45 -0.53 -2.31
CA LEU A 118 -9.82 0.69 -1.59
C LEU A 118 -10.63 1.56 -2.54
N THR A 119 -11.74 2.13 -2.07
CA THR A 119 -12.52 3.08 -2.86
C THR A 119 -12.76 4.38 -2.11
N LEU A 120 -12.85 5.47 -2.87
CA LEU A 120 -13.23 6.79 -2.40
C LEU A 120 -14.13 7.44 -3.46
N ASN A 121 -15.29 7.98 -3.05
CA ASN A 121 -16.22 8.66 -3.95
C ASN A 121 -16.34 10.16 -3.64
N GLN A 122 -17.11 10.88 -4.46
CA GLN A 122 -17.34 12.32 -4.32
C GLN A 122 -18.01 12.73 -2.99
N ALA A 123 -18.72 11.80 -2.35
CA ALA A 123 -19.35 12.03 -1.04
C ALA A 123 -18.40 11.72 0.13
N ASN A 124 -17.10 11.52 -0.15
CA ASN A 124 -16.09 11.09 0.80
C ASN A 124 -16.42 9.74 1.49
N SER A 125 -17.21 8.88 0.84
CA SER A 125 -17.42 7.51 1.29
C SER A 125 -16.18 6.69 0.97
N ARG A 126 -15.54 6.17 2.01
CA ARG A 126 -14.30 5.40 1.95
C ARG A 126 -14.54 3.96 2.34
N THR A 127 -14.25 3.03 1.44
CA THR A 127 -14.44 1.60 1.72
C THR A 127 -13.21 0.80 1.39
N ALA A 128 -13.03 -0.31 2.10
CA ALA A 128 -11.98 -1.29 1.88
C ALA A 128 -12.60 -2.69 1.80
N THR A 129 -12.03 -3.57 0.98
CA THR A 129 -12.38 -4.99 1.03
C THR A 129 -11.76 -5.65 2.26
N THR A 130 -12.37 -6.74 2.73
CA THR A 130 -11.87 -7.51 3.88
C THR A 130 -10.46 -8.05 3.66
N SER A 131 -10.06 -8.30 2.40
CA SER A 131 -8.70 -8.70 2.01
C SER A 131 -7.62 -7.68 2.38
N CYS A 132 -7.98 -6.42 2.62
CA CYS A 132 -7.05 -5.40 3.11
C CYS A 132 -6.67 -5.56 4.59
N ASN A 133 -7.43 -6.33 5.40
CA ASN A 133 -7.19 -6.53 6.83
C ASN A 133 -7.07 -5.24 7.67
N ILE A 134 -7.82 -4.19 7.27
CA ILE A 134 -7.87 -2.88 7.97
C ILE A 134 -9.29 -2.47 8.41
N GLY A 135 -10.29 -3.34 8.22
CA GLY A 135 -11.71 -2.99 8.32
C GLY A 135 -12.35 -2.78 6.94
N THR A 136 -13.64 -2.47 6.91
CA THR A 136 -14.41 -2.25 5.66
C THR A 136 -14.49 -0.78 5.26
N THR A 137 -14.02 0.13 6.11
CA THR A 137 -13.93 1.57 5.90
C THR A 137 -12.60 2.09 6.42
N TRP A 138 -12.18 3.27 5.97
CA TRP A 138 -10.89 3.89 6.31
C TRP A 138 -10.91 5.41 6.18
#